data_AF-A0A932GTG4-F1
#
_entry.id   AF-A0A932GTG4-F1
#
_cell.length_a   1.000
_cell.length_b   1.000
_cell.length_c   1.000
_cell.angle_alpha   90.00
_cell.angle_beta   90.00
_cell.angle_gamma   90.00
#
_symmetry.space_group_name_H-M   'P 1'
#
loop_
_entity.id
_entity.type
_entity.pdbx_description
1 polymer ?
#
loop_
_entity_poly.entity_id
_entity_poly.type
_entity_poly.pdbx_seq_one_letter_code
_entity_poly.pdbx_strand_id
1 'polypeptide(L)'
;MYNVYLKDEKVTANKGFMKTTHHDGSLSHHMRLHHGDGGSDGRWRFVLGPDAKEVPPELAELVEEVSFMTDIPTVPHREWGVYRHESARAEVTASPDRKGSKVHITGKNLADVRELHHRILAGAIRPNESYEGAQDGMPRWELEMALRTARAKSEKFRELVEKLRRKDKRGWPFCTAGGMADEVEKILNSPA
;
A
#
# COMPACT_ATOMS: atom_id res chain seq x y z
N MET A 1 14.12 -5.24 8.08
CA MET A 1 15.29 -4.42 8.46
C MET A 1 15.21 -3.13 7.67
N TYR A 2 15.58 -2.00 8.27
CA TYR A 2 15.60 -0.69 7.60
C TYR A 2 17.04 -0.30 7.29
N ASN A 3 17.31 0.13 6.06
CA ASN A 3 18.55 0.79 5.70
C ASN A 3 18.36 2.29 5.91
N VAL A 4 19.26 2.93 6.65
CA VAL A 4 19.26 4.37 6.85
C VAL A 4 20.52 4.93 6.19
N TYR A 5 20.33 5.67 5.11
CA TYR A 5 21.39 6.29 4.34
C TYR A 5 21.70 7.68 4.89
N LEU A 6 22.99 7.98 4.96
CA LEU A 6 23.53 9.22 5.48
C LEU A 6 23.88 10.17 4.34
N LYS A 7 23.83 11.48 4.63
CA LYS A 7 24.25 12.54 3.72
C LYS A 7 25.76 12.47 3.47
N ASP A 8 26.14 12.18 2.23
CA ASP A 8 27.54 12.02 1.83
C ASP A 8 28.39 13.28 2.11
N GLU A 9 27.81 14.48 1.99
CA GLU A 9 28.51 15.75 2.26
C GLU A 9 28.95 15.91 3.72
N LYS A 10 28.30 15.22 4.66
CA LYS A 10 28.56 15.35 6.11
C LYS A 10 29.31 14.16 6.70
N VAL A 11 29.45 13.06 5.96
CA VAL A 11 30.03 11.82 6.47
C VAL A 11 31.23 11.43 5.62
N THR A 12 32.41 11.54 6.21
CA THR A 12 33.66 11.12 5.59
C THR A 12 34.43 10.18 6.50
N ALA A 13 35.17 9.24 5.90
CA ALA A 13 36.09 8.41 6.67
C ALA A 13 37.28 9.26 7.12
N ASN A 14 37.53 9.32 8.44
CA ASN A 14 38.74 9.95 8.95
C ASN A 14 39.99 9.27 8.40
N LYS A 15 41.03 10.04 8.08
CA LYS A 15 42.33 9.50 7.68
C LYS A 15 42.86 8.59 8.79
N GLY A 16 43.11 7.32 8.45
CA GLY A 16 43.57 6.29 9.40
C GLY A 16 42.46 5.40 9.96
N PHE A 17 41.20 5.60 9.58
CA PHE A 17 40.11 4.70 9.95
C PHE A 17 40.29 3.34 9.25
N MET A 18 40.55 2.29 10.03
CA MET A 18 40.61 0.92 9.52
C MET A 18 39.24 0.26 9.62
N LYS A 19 38.67 -0.14 8.48
CA LYS A 19 37.47 -0.97 8.42
C LYS A 19 37.81 -2.37 8.91
N THR A 20 37.40 -2.72 10.12
CA THR A 20 37.57 -4.08 10.66
C THR A 20 36.37 -4.96 10.28
N THR A 21 36.61 -6.01 9.50
CA THR A 21 35.63 -7.06 9.22
C THR A 21 35.59 -8.01 10.42
N HIS A 22 34.58 -7.89 11.28
CA HIS A 22 34.36 -8.87 12.33
C HIS A 22 33.79 -10.16 11.71
N HIS A 23 34.60 -11.22 11.69
CA HIS A 23 34.27 -12.55 11.17
C HIS A 23 33.67 -13.49 12.24
N ASP A 24 33.31 -12.98 13.41
CA ASP A 24 33.04 -13.81 14.60
C ASP A 24 31.64 -14.44 14.66
N GLY A 25 30.82 -14.32 13.61
CA GLY A 25 29.47 -14.90 13.60
C GLY A 25 28.55 -14.34 14.67
N SER A 26 28.99 -13.32 15.43
CA SER A 26 28.16 -12.65 16.42
C SER A 26 27.19 -11.73 15.68
N LEU A 27 25.89 -11.96 15.91
CA LEU A 27 24.84 -10.98 15.61
C LEU A 27 24.98 -9.84 16.62
N SER A 28 26.07 -9.09 16.54
CA SER A 28 26.36 -8.07 17.54
C SER A 28 25.27 -7.01 17.52
N HIS A 29 24.69 -6.75 18.70
CA HIS A 29 23.75 -5.66 19.00
C HIS A 29 24.38 -4.25 18.83
N HIS A 30 25.47 -4.15 18.06
CA HIS A 30 26.18 -2.91 17.77
C HIS A 30 25.79 -2.45 16.37
N MET A 31 25.35 -1.21 16.28
CA MET A 31 25.00 -0.55 15.02
C MET A 31 26.23 -0.55 14.10
N ARG A 32 26.14 -1.28 12.98
CA ARG A 32 27.24 -1.35 12.00
C ARG A 32 27.05 -0.28 10.94
N LEU A 33 28.11 0.49 10.70
CA LEU A 33 28.17 1.44 9.60
C LEU A 33 28.69 0.70 8.36
N HIS A 34 27.90 0.72 7.30
CA HIS A 34 28.19 0.09 6.03
C HIS A 34 28.52 1.15 4.99
N HIS A 35 29.59 0.90 4.24
CA HIS A 35 29.97 1.66 3.06
C HIS A 35 30.41 0.68 1.99
N GLY A 36 29.83 0.81 0.80
CA GLY A 36 30.27 0.12 -0.41
C GLY A 36 29.96 -1.37 -0.55
N ASP A 37 29.70 -2.13 0.52
CA ASP A 37 29.59 -3.60 0.38
C ASP A 37 28.16 -4.10 0.59
N GLY A 38 27.61 -4.71 -0.46
CA GLY A 38 26.32 -5.44 -0.45
C GLY A 38 25.13 -4.69 -1.06
N GLY A 39 25.29 -4.13 -2.26
CA GLY A 39 24.19 -3.54 -3.04
C GLY A 39 24.25 -2.02 -3.14
N SER A 40 25.18 -1.57 -4.00
CA SER A 40 24.91 -0.69 -5.14
C SER A 40 24.50 0.77 -4.94
N ASP A 41 25.22 1.57 -4.15
CA ASP A 41 25.23 3.04 -4.37
C ASP A 41 26.46 3.78 -3.80
N GLY A 42 27.40 3.11 -3.12
CA GLY A 42 28.57 3.77 -2.53
C GLY A 42 28.29 4.68 -1.33
N ARG A 43 27.02 4.93 -1.00
CA ARG A 43 26.61 5.78 0.14
C ARG A 43 26.85 5.12 1.49
N TRP A 44 27.09 5.95 2.50
CA TRP A 44 27.14 5.52 3.90
C TRP A 44 25.74 5.14 4.40
N ARG A 45 25.61 3.99 5.07
CA ARG A 45 24.36 3.59 5.71
C ARG A 45 24.58 2.86 7.02
N PHE A 46 23.56 2.82 7.86
CA PHE A 46 23.46 1.87 8.97
C PHE A 46 22.14 1.11 8.89
N VAL A 47 22.06 -0.02 9.59
CA VAL A 47 20.87 -0.88 9.57
C VAL A 47 20.16 -0.81 10.92
N LEU A 48 18.86 -0.56 10.88
CA LEU A 48 17.99 -0.67 12.05
C LEU A 48 17.20 -1.99 12.01
N GLY A 49 17.05 -2.58 13.19
CA GLY A 49 16.20 -3.76 13.39
C GLY A 49 14.73 -3.47 13.09
N PRO A 50 13.91 -4.51 12.87
CA PRO A 50 12.49 -4.35 12.55
C PRO A 50 11.69 -3.64 13.65
N ASP A 51 12.11 -3.77 14.92
CA ASP A 51 11.43 -3.19 16.08
C ASP A 51 11.86 -1.74 16.39
N ALA A 52 12.82 -1.19 15.66
CA ALA A 52 13.26 0.19 15.84
C ALA A 52 12.09 1.15 15.60
N LYS A 53 11.80 2.01 16.59
CA LYS A 53 10.69 2.97 16.52
C LYS A 53 11.08 4.24 15.77
N GLU A 54 12.31 4.67 15.94
CA GLU A 54 12.84 5.91 15.38
C GLU A 54 14.33 5.76 15.08
N VAL A 55 14.84 6.66 14.25
CA VAL A 55 16.27 6.87 14.11
C VAL A 55 16.75 7.61 15.36
N PRO A 56 17.88 7.22 15.99
CA PRO A 56 18.45 7.96 17.10
C PRO A 56 18.55 9.46 16.80
N PRO A 57 18.06 10.36 17.68
CA PRO A 57 18.01 11.80 17.44
C PRO A 57 19.37 12.41 17.03
N GLU A 58 20.46 11.86 17.56
CA GLU A 58 21.84 12.29 17.29
C GLU A 58 22.24 12.08 15.82
N LEU A 59 21.57 11.15 15.12
CA LEU A 59 21.84 10.84 13.72
C LEU A 59 20.79 11.43 12.78
N ALA A 60 19.66 11.92 13.29
CA ALA A 60 18.54 12.38 12.48
C ALA A 60 18.93 13.47 11.47
N GLU A 61 19.81 14.39 11.85
CA GLU A 61 20.30 15.46 10.96
C GLU A 61 21.20 14.96 9.82
N LEU A 62 21.82 13.80 10.02
CA LEU A 62 22.70 13.15 9.06
C LEU A 62 21.92 12.21 8.12
N VAL A 63 20.67 11.87 8.42
CA VAL A 63 19.85 11.02 7.56
C VAL A 63 19.45 11.77 6.30
N GLU A 64 19.66 11.11 5.17
CA GLU A 64 19.16 11.52 3.86
C GLU A 64 17.89 10.75 3.49
N GLU A 65 17.94 9.42 3.69
CA GLU A 65 16.89 8.51 3.25
C GLU A 65 16.81 7.28 4.16
N VAL A 66 15.60 6.79 4.40
CA VAL A 66 15.32 5.49 5.00
C VAL A 66 14.72 4.61 3.91
N SER A 67 15.25 3.40 3.73
CA SER A 67 14.67 2.41 2.82
C SER A 67 14.44 1.06 3.49
N PHE A 68 13.46 0.34 3.00
CA PHE A 68 13.15 -1.01 3.46
C PHE A 68 12.50 -1.82 2.35
N MET A 69 12.84 -3.09 2.29
CA MET A 69 12.26 -4.05 1.34
C MET A 69 11.62 -5.20 2.11
N THR A 70 10.44 -5.61 1.67
CA THR A 70 9.72 -6.76 2.24
C THR A 70 8.84 -7.44 1.21
N ASP A 71 8.37 -8.63 1.57
CA ASP A 71 7.32 -9.35 0.86
C ASP A 71 6.01 -9.18 1.61
N ILE A 72 4.93 -8.89 0.87
CA ILE A 72 3.57 -8.81 1.41
C ILE A 72 2.68 -9.85 0.72
N PRO A 73 1.67 -10.41 1.41
CA PRO A 73 0.77 -11.38 0.80
C PRO A 73 -0.02 -10.75 -0.34
N THR A 74 -0.23 -11.49 -1.43
CA THR A 74 -1.09 -11.05 -2.53
C THR A 74 -2.54 -11.02 -2.06
N VAL A 75 -3.20 -9.86 -2.21
CA VAL A 75 -4.63 -9.71 -1.92
C VAL A 75 -5.34 -9.14 -3.15
N PRO A 76 -6.55 -9.61 -3.51
CA PRO A 76 -7.19 -9.27 -4.79
C PRO A 76 -7.49 -7.79 -5.02
N HIS A 77 -7.53 -6.99 -3.96
CA HIS A 77 -7.86 -5.55 -4.01
C HIS A 77 -6.62 -4.65 -3.97
N ARG A 78 -5.41 -5.21 -3.87
CA ARG A 78 -4.17 -4.45 -3.83
C ARG A 78 -3.49 -4.52 -5.19
N GLU A 79 -3.25 -3.35 -5.77
CA GLU A 79 -2.65 -3.23 -7.08
C GLU A 79 -1.13 -3.16 -7.03
N TRP A 80 -0.49 -3.59 -8.11
CA TRP A 80 0.90 -3.24 -8.38
C TRP A 80 1.02 -1.79 -8.85
N GLY A 81 2.08 -1.11 -8.41
CA GLY A 81 2.25 0.30 -8.71
C GLY A 81 3.05 1.08 -7.68
N VAL A 82 3.06 2.40 -7.86
CA VAL A 82 3.73 3.36 -6.98
C VAL A 82 2.71 3.97 -6.02
N TYR A 83 2.96 3.81 -4.73
CA TYR A 83 2.20 4.41 -3.63
C TYR A 83 3.01 5.56 -3.03
N ARG A 84 2.32 6.63 -2.65
CA ARG A 84 2.94 7.81 -2.02
C ARG A 84 2.16 8.21 -0.77
N HIS A 85 2.88 8.56 0.28
CA HIS A 85 2.30 9.13 1.49
C HIS A 85 3.32 10.04 2.16
N GLU A 86 2.97 11.32 2.31
CA GLU A 86 3.88 12.35 2.83
C GLU A 86 5.25 12.33 2.14
N SER A 87 6.34 12.11 2.89
CA SER A 87 7.70 12.02 2.34
C SER A 87 8.07 10.63 1.81
N ALA A 88 7.20 9.62 1.97
CA ALA A 88 7.48 8.24 1.62
C ALA A 88 6.90 7.83 0.25
N ARG A 89 7.65 7.01 -0.47
CA ARG A 89 7.28 6.37 -1.73
C ARG A 89 7.49 4.87 -1.60
N ALA A 90 6.51 4.09 -2.03
CA ALA A 90 6.62 2.65 -2.13
C ALA A 90 6.36 2.18 -3.56
N GLU A 91 7.11 1.20 -4.01
CA GLU A 91 6.88 0.51 -5.27
C GLU A 91 6.53 -0.96 -4.98
N VAL A 92 5.33 -1.35 -5.40
CA VAL A 92 4.79 -2.70 -5.22
C VAL A 92 4.84 -3.42 -6.56
N THR A 93 5.54 -4.54 -6.60
CA THR A 93 5.76 -5.35 -7.80
C THR A 93 5.41 -6.80 -7.55
N ALA A 94 5.16 -7.55 -8.63
CA ALA A 94 4.96 -8.98 -8.55
C ALA A 94 6.23 -9.66 -8.00
N SER A 95 6.07 -10.55 -7.02
CA SER A 95 7.22 -11.34 -6.57
C SER A 95 7.59 -12.42 -7.61
N PRO A 96 8.88 -12.67 -7.86
CA PRO A 96 9.32 -13.71 -8.80
C PRO A 96 8.80 -15.11 -8.49
N ASP A 97 8.58 -15.40 -7.21
CA ASP A 97 8.09 -16.69 -6.71
C ASP A 97 6.56 -16.82 -6.73
N ARG A 98 5.84 -15.78 -7.19
CA ARG A 98 4.37 -15.69 -7.31
C ARG A 98 3.58 -15.92 -6.00
N LYS A 99 4.25 -16.02 -4.85
CA LYS A 99 3.59 -16.22 -3.54
C LYS A 99 3.19 -14.92 -2.84
N GLY A 100 3.60 -13.78 -3.39
CA GLY A 100 3.34 -12.47 -2.80
C GLY A 100 3.67 -11.33 -3.76
N SER A 101 3.69 -10.12 -3.21
CA SER A 101 4.19 -8.93 -3.88
C SER A 101 5.43 -8.43 -3.14
N LYS A 102 6.42 -7.95 -3.88
CA LYS A 102 7.58 -7.27 -3.32
C LYS A 102 7.26 -5.80 -3.14
N VAL A 103 7.57 -5.27 -1.98
CA VAL A 103 7.46 -3.85 -1.68
C VAL A 103 8.83 -3.30 -1.38
N HIS A 104 9.21 -2.27 -2.12
CA HIS A 104 10.34 -1.42 -1.78
C HIS A 104 9.82 -0.05 -1.37
N ILE A 105 10.14 0.39 -0.15
CA ILE A 105 9.72 1.69 0.39
C ILE A 105 10.95 2.53 0.67
N THR A 106 10.90 3.80 0.26
CA THR A 106 11.86 4.84 0.61
C THR A 106 11.15 6.05 1.22
N GLY A 107 11.82 6.82 2.07
CA GLY A 107 11.27 8.05 2.66
C GLY A 107 12.29 8.81 3.49
N LYS A 108 11.94 10.00 3.97
CA LYS A 108 12.89 10.84 4.76
C LYS A 108 12.99 10.42 6.23
N ASN A 109 11.94 9.83 6.77
CA ASN A 109 11.88 9.42 8.17
C ASN A 109 11.22 8.04 8.30
N LEU A 110 11.47 7.38 9.44
CA LEU A 110 10.97 6.03 9.69
C LEU A 110 9.45 5.99 9.92
N ALA A 111 8.86 7.08 10.44
CA ALA A 111 7.43 7.16 10.73
C ALA A 111 6.60 7.09 9.44
N ASP A 112 6.93 7.92 8.45
CA ASP A 112 6.25 7.98 7.15
C ASP A 112 6.39 6.65 6.40
N VAL A 113 7.58 6.05 6.43
CA VAL A 113 7.85 4.73 5.80
C VAL A 113 6.97 3.64 6.43
N ARG A 114 6.86 3.62 7.76
CA ARG A 114 6.04 2.64 8.50
C ARG A 114 4.54 2.86 8.27
N GLU A 115 4.10 4.10 8.30
CA GLU A 115 2.71 4.47 8.06
C GLU A 115 2.31 4.10 6.62
N LEU A 116 3.15 4.40 5.63
CA LEU A 116 2.91 3.99 4.24
C LEU A 116 2.81 2.47 4.13
N HIS A 117 3.74 1.73 4.74
CA HIS A 117 3.69 0.26 4.77
C HIS A 117 2.38 -0.26 5.38
N HIS A 118 1.97 0.30 6.52
CA HIS A 118 0.74 -0.07 7.20
C HIS A 118 -0.50 0.17 6.32
N ARG A 119 -0.58 1.34 5.66
CA ARG A 119 -1.69 1.69 4.77
C ARG A 119 -1.79 0.76 3.57
N ILE A 120 -0.64 0.37 2.99
CA ILE A 120 -0.59 -0.61 1.89
C ILE A 120 -1.07 -1.98 2.38
N LEU A 121 -0.60 -2.43 3.54
CA LEU A 121 -1.02 -3.71 4.11
C LEU A 121 -2.52 -3.75 4.42
N ALA A 122 -3.04 -2.68 5.00
CA ALA A 122 -4.46 -2.55 5.34
C ALA A 122 -5.37 -2.39 4.11
N GLY A 123 -4.82 -2.13 2.91
CA GLY A 123 -5.61 -1.78 1.74
C GLY A 123 -6.34 -0.43 1.89
N ALA A 124 -5.84 0.44 2.79
CA ALA A 124 -6.44 1.74 3.08
C ALA A 124 -6.16 2.78 1.99
N ILE A 125 -5.14 2.53 1.17
CA ILE A 125 -4.76 3.36 0.03
C ILE A 125 -4.60 2.51 -1.22
N ARG A 126 -4.73 3.17 -2.38
CA ARG A 126 -4.43 2.62 -3.71
C ARG A 126 -3.19 3.29 -4.28
N PRO A 127 -2.51 2.70 -5.29
CA PRO A 127 -1.35 3.33 -5.87
C PRO A 127 -1.73 4.64 -6.58
N ASN A 128 -0.81 5.59 -6.55
CA ASN A 128 -0.87 6.82 -7.33
C ASN A 128 -0.64 6.51 -8.81
N GLU A 129 0.26 5.58 -9.12
CA GLU A 129 0.56 5.11 -10.47
C GLU A 129 0.35 3.59 -10.47
N SER A 130 -0.73 3.11 -11.09
CA SER A 130 -1.04 1.67 -11.17
C SER A 130 -0.37 1.05 -12.40
N TYR A 131 0.22 -0.12 -12.21
CA TYR A 131 0.79 -0.93 -13.29
C TYR A 131 -0.20 -2.00 -13.78
N GLU A 132 -1.33 -2.15 -13.11
CA GLU A 132 -2.41 -2.99 -13.60
C GLU A 132 -3.12 -2.24 -14.74
N GLY A 133 -3.17 -2.89 -15.92
CA GLY A 133 -3.87 -2.35 -17.08
C GLY A 133 -5.37 -2.16 -16.84
N ALA A 134 -6.05 -1.54 -17.79
CA ALA A 134 -7.51 -1.40 -17.77
C ALA A 134 -8.17 -2.77 -17.51
N GLN A 135 -8.88 -2.90 -16.39
CA GLN A 135 -9.71 -4.08 -16.15
C GLN A 135 -10.90 -4.01 -17.12
N ASP A 136 -11.00 -4.99 -18.01
CA ASP A 136 -12.01 -5.06 -19.07
C ASP A 136 -12.00 -3.87 -20.05
N GLY A 137 -10.82 -3.28 -20.31
CA GLY A 137 -10.69 -2.15 -21.25
C GLY A 137 -11.22 -0.81 -20.70
N MET A 138 -11.73 -0.76 -19.47
CA MET A 138 -12.22 0.47 -18.85
C MET A 138 -11.11 1.17 -18.04
N PRO A 139 -10.88 2.48 -18.25
CA PRO A 139 -10.02 3.27 -17.39
C PRO A 139 -10.62 3.40 -15.97
N ARG A 140 -9.75 3.67 -15.00
CA ARG A 140 -10.07 3.71 -13.56
C ARG A 140 -11.30 4.54 -13.19
N TRP A 141 -11.48 5.72 -13.80
CA TRP A 141 -12.60 6.60 -13.49
C TRP A 141 -13.95 5.98 -13.92
N GLU A 142 -13.96 5.18 -14.98
CA GLU A 142 -15.15 4.46 -15.44
C GLU A 142 -15.51 3.32 -14.49
N LEU A 143 -14.51 2.55 -14.00
CA LEU A 143 -14.75 1.50 -13.02
C LEU A 143 -15.25 2.05 -11.68
N GLU A 144 -14.71 3.20 -11.23
CA GLU A 144 -15.19 3.86 -10.01
C GLU A 144 -16.62 4.42 -10.18
N MET A 145 -16.95 4.97 -11.35
CA MET A 145 -18.33 5.35 -11.69
C MET A 145 -19.27 4.15 -11.75
N ALA A 146 -18.84 3.05 -12.37
CA ALA A 146 -19.62 1.81 -12.46
C ALA A 146 -19.89 1.24 -11.05
N LEU A 147 -18.87 1.25 -10.18
CA LEU A 147 -19.02 0.78 -8.80
C LEU A 147 -19.98 1.67 -7.99
N ARG A 148 -19.88 3.00 -8.10
CA ARG A 148 -20.83 3.93 -7.45
C ARG A 148 -22.26 3.69 -7.94
N THR A 149 -22.43 3.53 -9.25
CA THR A 149 -23.72 3.24 -9.87
C THR A 149 -24.30 1.91 -9.39
N ALA A 150 -23.49 0.86 -9.33
CA ALA A 150 -23.89 -0.46 -8.84
C ALA A 150 -24.31 -0.41 -7.37
N ARG A 151 -23.58 0.33 -6.52
CA ARG A 151 -23.94 0.54 -5.11
C ARG A 151 -25.25 1.28 -4.95
N ALA A 152 -25.46 2.37 -5.69
CA ALA A 152 -26.70 3.13 -5.65
C ALA A 152 -27.91 2.26 -6.08
N LYS A 153 -27.75 1.45 -7.13
CA LYS A 153 -28.77 0.49 -7.57
C LYS A 153 -29.05 -0.58 -6.52
N SER A 154 -28.00 -1.15 -5.91
CA SER A 154 -28.14 -2.14 -4.84
C SER A 154 -28.92 -1.60 -3.64
N GLU A 155 -28.69 -0.35 -3.24
CA GLU A 155 -29.44 0.29 -2.16
C GLU A 155 -30.92 0.48 -2.54
N LYS A 156 -31.21 0.96 -3.75
CA LYS A 156 -32.59 1.06 -4.27
C LYS A 156 -33.31 -0.29 -4.28
N PHE A 157 -32.62 -1.36 -4.67
CA PHE A 157 -33.16 -2.72 -4.61
C PHE A 157 -33.44 -3.16 -3.17
N ARG A 158 -32.53 -2.86 -2.23
CA ARG A 158 -32.72 -3.16 -0.80
C ARG A 158 -33.95 -2.48 -0.24
N GLU A 159 -34.15 -1.19 -0.55
CA GLU A 159 -35.34 -0.43 -0.16
C GLU A 159 -36.63 -1.03 -0.75
N LEU A 160 -36.60 -1.47 -2.01
CA LEU A 160 -37.75 -2.11 -2.65
C LEU A 160 -38.10 -3.43 -1.94
N VAL A 161 -37.12 -4.27 -1.66
CA VAL A 161 -37.31 -5.52 -0.91
C VAL A 161 -37.87 -5.26 0.49
N GLU A 162 -37.37 -4.25 1.20
CA GLU A 162 -37.93 -3.85 2.50
C GLU A 162 -39.39 -3.36 2.39
N LYS A 163 -39.72 -2.54 1.37
CA LYS A 163 -41.09 -2.08 1.12
C LYS A 163 -42.02 -3.27 0.86
N LEU A 164 -41.58 -4.25 0.08
CA LEU A 164 -42.33 -5.47 -0.18
C LEU A 164 -42.55 -6.27 1.11
N ARG A 165 -41.50 -6.47 1.91
CA ARG A 165 -41.57 -7.19 3.20
C ARG A 165 -42.51 -6.51 4.21
N ARG A 166 -42.60 -5.18 4.21
CA ARG A 166 -43.53 -4.41 5.08
C ARG A 166 -44.97 -4.44 4.58
N LYS A 167 -45.19 -4.57 3.27
CA LYS A 167 -46.53 -4.64 2.65
C LYS A 167 -47.15 -6.04 2.70
N ASP A 168 -46.34 -7.08 2.79
CA ASP A 168 -46.78 -8.48 2.95
C ASP A 168 -47.62 -8.70 4.23
N LYS A 169 -47.46 -7.85 5.25
CA LYS A 169 -48.27 -7.88 6.48
C LYS A 169 -49.70 -7.34 6.33
N ARG A 170 -50.11 -6.80 5.18
CA ARG A 170 -51.40 -6.08 5.00
C ARG A 170 -52.29 -6.57 3.85
N GLY A 171 -51.99 -7.72 3.24
CA GLY A 171 -52.78 -8.27 2.13
C GLY A 171 -52.43 -7.60 0.79
N TRP A 172 -52.05 -8.41 -0.19
CA TRP A 172 -51.51 -7.98 -1.49
C TRP A 172 -52.60 -7.73 -2.56
N PRO A 173 -52.41 -6.73 -3.45
CA PRO A 173 -53.07 -6.70 -4.75
C PRO A 173 -52.12 -6.86 -5.98
N PHE A 174 -50.82 -7.17 -5.79
CA PHE A 174 -49.82 -7.16 -6.88
C PHE A 174 -49.39 -8.55 -7.39
N CYS A 175 -50.32 -9.52 -7.46
CA CYS A 175 -50.07 -10.81 -8.11
C CYS A 175 -50.21 -10.75 -9.63
N THR A 176 -49.54 -9.80 -10.30
CA THR A 176 -49.33 -9.87 -11.75
C THR A 176 -47.85 -9.65 -12.03
N ALA A 177 -47.22 -10.59 -12.72
CA ALA A 177 -45.78 -10.61 -13.02
C ALA A 177 -45.29 -9.32 -13.72
N GLY A 178 -46.18 -8.53 -14.34
CA GLY A 178 -45.84 -7.27 -15.02
C GLY A 178 -45.46 -6.13 -14.07
N GLY A 179 -46.17 -5.91 -12.96
CA GLY A 179 -45.94 -4.73 -12.11
C GLY A 179 -44.57 -4.76 -11.40
N MET A 180 -44.09 -5.95 -11.04
CA MET A 180 -42.77 -6.12 -10.43
C MET A 180 -41.65 -5.98 -11.46
N ALA A 181 -41.87 -6.46 -12.69
CA ALA A 181 -40.92 -6.30 -13.79
C ALA A 181 -40.73 -4.81 -14.14
N ASP A 182 -41.82 -4.05 -14.23
CA ASP A 182 -41.78 -2.61 -14.55
C ASP A 182 -41.00 -1.80 -13.51
N GLU A 183 -41.09 -2.16 -12.22
CA GLU A 183 -40.44 -1.43 -11.14
C GLU A 183 -38.95 -1.79 -11.00
N VAL A 184 -38.60 -3.05 -11.28
CA VAL A 184 -37.21 -3.50 -11.44
C VAL A 184 -36.56 -2.84 -12.66
N GLU A 185 -37.27 -2.78 -13.79
CA GLU A 185 -36.79 -2.17 -15.03
C GLU A 185 -36.58 -0.66 -14.87
N LYS A 186 -37.45 0.03 -14.14
CA LYS A 186 -37.23 1.43 -13.75
C LYS A 186 -35.95 1.61 -12.94
N ILE A 187 -35.64 0.73 -11.98
CA ILE A 187 -34.40 0.83 -11.19
C ILE A 187 -33.17 0.54 -12.06
N LEU A 188 -33.25 -0.43 -12.99
CA LEU A 188 -32.17 -0.76 -13.91
C LEU A 188 -31.87 0.39 -14.89
N ASN A 189 -32.91 1.09 -15.35
CA ASN A 189 -32.82 2.17 -16.34
C ASN A 189 -32.74 3.58 -15.73
N SER A 190 -32.81 3.70 -14.40
CA SER A 190 -32.64 5.00 -13.74
C SER A 190 -31.19 5.48 -13.86
N PRO A 191 -30.95 6.76 -14.23
CA PRO A 191 -29.64 7.36 -14.06
C PRO A 191 -29.27 7.37 -12.57
N ALA A 192 -27.97 7.22 -12.30
CA ALA A 192 -27.40 7.21 -10.96
C ALA A 192 -27.65 8.55 -10.23
#